data_AF-A0A375DBR9-F1
#
_entry.id   AF-A0A375DBR9-F1
#
_cell.length_a   1.000
_cell.length_b   1.000
_cell.length_c   1.000
_cell.angle_alpha   90.00
_cell.angle_beta   90.00
_cell.angle_gamma   90.00
#
_symmetry.space_group_name_H-M   'P 1'
#
loop_
_entity.id
_entity.type
_entity.pdbx_description
1 polymer ?
#
loop_
_entity_poly.entity_id
_entity_poly.type
_entity_poly.pdbx_seq_one_letter_code
_entity_poly.pdbx_strand_id
1 'polypeptide(L)'
;MPKFLAILGCLTSLMLMLGSTVAQAATWSVTSPSTSSCHEHTLFARWSYEGYTLNNDVWGPCSVPPVAVGPQSFWANSSFDWSVTSDQPDTNGIKSYPHVEYFVNKPVGSLRKLTATISATTPSAGAWESTLDIWADAKQHEIMVWLNYTGTSNGCGNVKPISYNWTAEGCAIPLYSNVSLSGSTWNVYVGTNGKNAVYSFLRTAKTNQTTIDVLEIMNYLKSLNYFDDVVVGEIQYGFEITSSVGGLSFGSKNFAVTAE
;
A
#
# COMPACT_ATOMS: atom_id res chain seq x y z
N MET A 1 22.60 70.29 -36.04
CA MET A 1 22.08 70.31 -34.66
C MET A 1 20.78 69.51 -34.63
N PRO A 2 20.55 68.69 -33.59
CA PRO A 2 20.87 67.26 -33.52
C PRO A 2 19.99 66.35 -34.40
N LYS A 3 20.55 65.18 -34.75
CA LYS A 3 19.88 64.05 -35.41
C LYS A 3 19.10 63.26 -34.34
N PHE A 4 17.80 63.02 -34.55
CA PHE A 4 17.05 62.03 -33.78
C PHE A 4 16.93 60.74 -34.57
N LEU A 5 17.53 59.69 -34.00
CA LEU A 5 17.53 58.32 -34.46
C LEU A 5 16.28 57.65 -33.85
N ALA A 6 15.28 57.31 -34.66
CA ALA A 6 14.14 56.51 -34.21
C ALA A 6 14.46 55.03 -34.46
N ILE A 7 14.88 54.33 -33.39
CA ILE A 7 15.06 52.88 -33.39
C ILE A 7 13.66 52.26 -33.28
N LEU A 8 13.21 51.60 -34.35
CA LEU A 8 11.99 50.82 -34.39
C LEU A 8 12.24 49.50 -33.65
N GLY A 9 11.76 49.40 -32.40
CA GLY A 9 11.82 48.18 -31.60
C GLY A 9 10.88 47.12 -32.17
N CYS A 10 11.44 46.01 -32.65
CA CYS A 10 10.70 44.81 -33.02
C CYS A 10 10.21 44.11 -31.73
N LEU A 11 8.90 44.14 -31.47
CA LEU A 11 8.30 43.31 -30.43
C LEU A 11 8.26 41.86 -30.91
N THR A 12 9.16 41.02 -30.41
CA THR A 12 9.02 39.56 -30.49
C THR A 12 8.03 39.09 -29.42
N SER A 13 6.79 38.82 -29.81
CA SER A 13 5.81 38.14 -28.96
C SER A 13 6.26 36.70 -28.70
N LEU A 14 6.67 36.41 -27.47
CA LEU A 14 6.91 35.06 -26.98
C LEU A 14 5.55 34.41 -26.69
N MET A 15 5.07 33.56 -27.61
CA MET A 15 3.88 32.74 -27.37
C MET A 15 4.20 31.71 -26.28
N LEU A 16 3.66 31.91 -25.07
CA LEU A 16 3.54 30.85 -24.07
C LEU A 16 2.58 29.79 -24.63
N MET A 17 3.13 28.68 -25.12
CA MET A 17 2.37 27.47 -25.38
C MET A 17 1.99 26.86 -24.03
N LEU A 18 0.85 27.26 -23.47
CA LEU A 18 0.19 26.51 -22.41
C LEU A 18 -0.24 25.17 -23.02
N GLY A 19 0.57 24.14 -22.81
CA GLY A 19 0.17 22.76 -23.07
C GLY A 19 -1.02 22.45 -22.19
N SER A 20 -2.22 22.43 -22.78
CA SER A 20 -3.42 21.92 -22.15
C SER A 20 -3.23 20.43 -21.91
N THR A 21 -2.87 20.04 -20.70
CA THR A 21 -3.01 18.65 -20.26
C THR A 21 -4.51 18.35 -20.25
N VAL A 22 -4.98 17.65 -21.27
CA VAL A 22 -6.35 17.13 -21.31
C VAL A 22 -6.49 16.21 -20.10
N ALA A 23 -7.33 16.58 -19.14
CA ALA A 23 -7.63 15.71 -18.01
C ALA A 23 -8.31 14.46 -18.56
N GLN A 24 -7.60 13.33 -18.53
CA GLN A 24 -8.19 12.04 -18.89
C GLN A 24 -9.10 11.61 -17.74
N ALA A 25 -10.35 11.28 -18.06
CA ALA A 25 -11.26 10.69 -17.10
C ALA A 25 -10.75 9.30 -16.70
N ALA A 26 -10.93 8.93 -15.43
CA ALA A 26 -10.55 7.61 -14.97
C ALA A 26 -11.25 6.52 -15.78
N THR A 27 -10.54 5.43 -16.09
CA THR A 27 -11.11 4.28 -16.81
C THR A 27 -12.09 3.52 -15.93
N TRP A 28 -11.81 3.45 -14.63
CA TRP A 28 -12.68 2.87 -13.62
C TRP A 28 -12.71 3.77 -12.39
N SER A 29 -13.89 3.89 -11.76
CA SER A 29 -14.02 4.53 -10.46
C SER A 29 -15.20 3.97 -9.67
N VAL A 30 -15.08 3.98 -8.35
CA VAL A 30 -16.11 3.52 -7.42
C VAL A 30 -16.03 4.33 -6.13
N THR A 31 -17.13 4.37 -5.37
CA THR A 31 -17.16 4.98 -4.04
C THR A 31 -17.93 4.09 -3.08
N SER A 32 -17.29 3.73 -1.99
CA SER A 32 -17.90 3.08 -0.82
C SER A 32 -18.49 4.17 0.09
N PRO A 33 -19.73 4.03 0.57
CA PRO A 33 -20.36 5.02 1.45
C PRO A 33 -19.82 4.94 2.88
N SER A 34 -20.09 5.96 3.70
CA SER A 34 -19.96 5.84 5.14
C SER A 34 -21.08 4.96 5.71
N THR A 35 -20.75 4.18 6.74
CA THR A 35 -21.74 3.34 7.42
C THR A 35 -21.23 2.89 8.79
N SER A 36 -22.16 2.58 9.69
CA SER A 36 -21.89 1.86 10.94
C SER A 36 -22.37 0.41 10.87
N SER A 37 -22.83 -0.07 9.70
CA SER A 37 -23.22 -1.46 9.49
C SER A 37 -22.01 -2.27 9.05
N CYS A 38 -21.69 -3.33 9.77
CA CYS A 38 -20.68 -4.30 9.36
C CYS A 38 -21.18 -5.30 8.28
N HIS A 39 -22.41 -5.11 7.79
CA HIS A 39 -23.04 -5.92 6.75
C HIS A 39 -23.34 -5.11 5.47
N GLU A 40 -22.74 -3.93 5.32
CA GLU A 40 -22.93 -3.12 4.12
C GLU A 40 -22.17 -3.73 2.93
N HIS A 41 -22.91 -4.28 1.98
CA HIS A 41 -22.35 -4.97 0.83
C HIS A 41 -21.74 -4.01 -0.20
N THR A 42 -22.13 -2.72 -0.19
CA THR A 42 -21.59 -1.70 -1.10
C THR A 42 -20.20 -1.18 -0.71
N LEU A 43 -19.61 -1.73 0.35
CA LEU A 43 -18.26 -1.36 0.79
C LEU A 43 -17.14 -1.96 -0.06
N PHE A 44 -17.44 -2.96 -0.88
CA PHE A 44 -16.47 -3.69 -1.68
C PHE A 44 -16.75 -3.54 -3.17
N ALA A 45 -15.69 -3.32 -3.95
CA ALA A 45 -15.78 -3.34 -5.41
C ALA A 45 -14.44 -3.77 -6.00
N ARG A 46 -14.48 -4.41 -7.18
CA ARG A 46 -13.27 -4.87 -7.86
C ARG A 46 -13.28 -4.58 -9.35
N TRP A 47 -12.10 -4.42 -9.92
CA TRP A 47 -11.89 -4.29 -11.36
C TRP A 47 -10.63 -5.04 -11.80
N SER A 48 -10.77 -5.99 -12.73
CA SER A 48 -9.64 -6.73 -13.29
C SER A 48 -9.15 -6.08 -14.58
N TYR A 49 -7.83 -5.89 -14.68
CA TYR A 49 -7.16 -5.23 -15.79
C TYR A 49 -5.79 -5.86 -16.03
N GLU A 50 -5.55 -6.38 -17.24
CA GLU A 50 -4.24 -6.91 -17.70
C GLU A 50 -3.53 -7.86 -16.72
N GLY A 51 -4.27 -8.80 -16.13
CA GLY A 51 -3.71 -9.80 -15.20
C GLY A 51 -3.59 -9.33 -13.75
N TYR A 52 -4.00 -8.10 -13.45
CA TYR A 52 -4.13 -7.56 -12.10
C TYR A 52 -5.61 -7.41 -11.72
N THR A 53 -5.88 -7.35 -10.42
CA THR A 53 -7.19 -6.94 -9.89
C THR A 53 -7.02 -5.79 -8.92
N LEU A 54 -7.79 -4.72 -9.09
CA LEU A 54 -7.86 -3.61 -8.15
C LEU A 54 -9.09 -3.78 -7.28
N ASN A 55 -8.93 -3.67 -5.97
CA ASN A 55 -9.95 -3.94 -4.97
C ASN A 55 -10.16 -2.71 -4.08
N ASN A 56 -11.36 -2.14 -4.09
CA ASN A 56 -11.80 -1.10 -3.17
C ASN A 56 -12.39 -1.76 -1.93
N ASP A 57 -11.53 -2.26 -1.05
CA ASP A 57 -11.95 -2.98 0.15
C ASP A 57 -12.08 -2.04 1.34
N VAL A 58 -13.31 -1.90 1.84
CA VAL A 58 -13.63 -1.20 3.09
C VAL A 58 -14.38 -2.18 3.98
N TRP A 59 -14.03 -2.26 5.25
CA TRP A 59 -14.72 -3.12 6.22
C TRP A 59 -14.83 -2.43 7.58
N GLY A 60 -16.02 -2.46 8.15
CA GLY A 60 -16.21 -2.17 9.58
C GLY A 60 -16.33 -3.50 10.33
N PRO A 61 -15.38 -3.88 11.20
CA PRO A 61 -15.55 -5.08 12.02
C PRO A 61 -16.88 -5.10 12.79
N CYS A 62 -17.52 -6.27 12.86
CA CYS A 62 -18.77 -6.50 13.62
C CYS A 62 -18.55 -6.56 15.14
N SER A 63 -17.71 -5.69 15.72
CA SER A 63 -17.60 -5.54 17.17
C SER A 63 -18.90 -5.02 17.79
N VAL A 64 -18.97 -4.93 19.11
CA VAL A 64 -20.11 -4.33 19.82
C VAL A 64 -19.65 -3.06 20.55
N PRO A 65 -20.01 -1.85 20.08
CA PRO A 65 -20.75 -1.56 18.84
C PRO A 65 -19.89 -1.81 17.58
N PRO A 66 -20.52 -1.94 16.39
CA PRO A 66 -19.76 -2.11 15.15
C PRO A 66 -18.85 -0.91 14.89
N VAL A 67 -17.72 -1.18 14.24
CA VAL A 67 -16.79 -0.13 13.85
C VAL A 67 -17.38 0.66 12.70
N ALA A 68 -17.54 1.98 12.89
CA ALA A 68 -17.95 2.87 11.82
C ALA A 68 -16.81 3.09 10.82
N VAL A 69 -17.17 3.14 9.53
CA VAL A 69 -16.28 3.46 8.42
C VAL A 69 -16.75 4.73 7.72
N GLY A 70 -15.81 5.50 7.22
CA GLY A 70 -16.06 6.67 6.40
C GLY A 70 -16.05 6.35 4.91
N PRO A 71 -16.40 7.34 4.06
CA PRO A 71 -16.45 7.12 2.62
C PRO A 71 -15.05 6.92 2.03
N GLN A 72 -14.98 6.13 0.95
CA GLN A 72 -13.75 5.89 0.22
C GLN A 72 -14.01 5.86 -1.29
N SER A 73 -13.35 6.73 -2.04
CA SER A 73 -13.42 6.79 -3.50
C SER A 73 -12.14 6.28 -4.12
N PHE A 74 -12.24 5.29 -4.98
CA PHE A 74 -11.11 4.67 -5.68
C PHE A 74 -11.30 4.90 -7.18
N TRP A 75 -10.28 5.42 -7.86
CA TRP A 75 -10.23 5.45 -9.32
C TRP A 75 -8.94 4.81 -9.85
N ALA A 76 -9.01 4.31 -11.08
CA ALA A 76 -7.88 3.73 -11.79
C ALA A 76 -7.93 4.00 -13.30
N ASN A 77 -6.76 4.28 -13.87
CA ASN A 77 -6.52 4.28 -15.31
C ASN A 77 -5.92 2.95 -15.78
N SER A 78 -5.13 2.31 -14.92
CA SER A 78 -4.51 1.00 -15.13
C SER A 78 -4.16 0.37 -13.77
N SER A 79 -3.61 -0.84 -13.76
CA SER A 79 -3.03 -1.45 -12.54
C SER A 79 -1.82 -0.69 -11.99
N PHE A 80 -1.21 0.17 -12.80
CA PHE A 80 -0.05 0.98 -12.44
C PHE A 80 -0.38 2.44 -12.16
N ASP A 81 -1.60 2.92 -12.45
CA ASP A 81 -1.98 4.31 -12.21
C ASP A 81 -3.36 4.39 -11.60
N TRP A 82 -3.37 4.52 -10.28
CA TRP A 82 -4.58 4.47 -9.49
C TRP A 82 -4.43 5.25 -8.19
N SER A 83 -5.54 5.71 -7.63
CA SER A 83 -5.54 6.48 -6.38
C SER A 83 -6.83 6.29 -5.63
N VAL A 84 -6.73 6.44 -4.31
CA VAL A 84 -7.85 6.38 -3.38
C VAL A 84 -7.87 7.66 -2.55
N THR A 85 -9.05 8.24 -2.42
CA THR A 85 -9.33 9.26 -1.40
C THR A 85 -10.22 8.63 -0.34
N SER A 86 -9.76 8.61 0.90
CA SER A 86 -10.45 7.96 2.01
C SER A 86 -10.64 8.93 3.17
N ASP A 87 -11.83 8.98 3.76
CA ASP A 87 -12.15 9.84 4.91
C ASP A 87 -12.56 8.99 6.11
N GLN A 88 -11.63 8.16 6.60
CA GLN A 88 -11.89 7.24 7.72
C GLN A 88 -11.88 7.97 9.06
N PRO A 89 -12.82 7.65 9.98
CA PRO A 89 -12.91 8.29 11.28
C PRO A 89 -11.69 7.97 12.15
N ASP A 90 -11.30 8.90 13.02
CA ASP A 90 -10.18 8.72 13.94
C ASP A 90 -10.55 7.81 15.12
N THR A 91 -10.61 6.51 14.83
CA THR A 91 -10.98 5.44 15.75
C THR A 91 -10.07 4.23 15.53
N ASN A 92 -9.91 3.42 16.57
CA ASN A 92 -9.03 2.24 16.51
C ASN A 92 -9.43 1.23 15.43
N GLY A 93 -8.43 0.51 14.93
CA GLY A 93 -8.58 -0.59 13.98
C GLY A 93 -8.56 -0.15 12.52
N ILE A 94 -7.99 -0.99 11.67
CA ILE A 94 -7.95 -0.78 10.22
C ILE A 94 -9.38 -0.83 9.66
N LYS A 95 -9.71 0.10 8.76
CA LYS A 95 -11.04 0.28 8.14
C LYS A 95 -11.07 -0.12 6.67
N SER A 96 -9.93 -0.11 6.00
CA SER A 96 -9.87 -0.39 4.57
C SER A 96 -8.47 -0.80 4.14
N TYR A 97 -8.41 -1.54 3.03
CA TYR A 97 -7.19 -1.88 2.31
C TYR A 97 -7.44 -1.80 0.79
N PRO A 98 -7.60 -0.58 0.25
CA PRO A 98 -7.58 -0.38 -1.20
C PRO A 98 -6.23 -0.84 -1.76
N HIS A 99 -6.27 -1.80 -2.67
CA HIS A 99 -5.06 -2.44 -3.18
C HIS A 99 -5.19 -2.89 -4.63
N VAL A 100 -4.04 -3.18 -5.22
CA VAL A 100 -3.89 -3.92 -6.47
C VAL A 100 -3.26 -5.28 -6.19
N GLU A 101 -3.70 -6.31 -6.89
CA GLU A 101 -3.38 -7.71 -6.67
C GLU A 101 -2.86 -8.36 -7.95
N TYR A 102 -1.85 -9.22 -7.81
CA TYR A 102 -1.33 -10.09 -8.87
C TYR A 102 -1.19 -11.54 -8.38
N PHE A 103 -1.72 -12.50 -9.15
CA PHE A 103 -1.62 -13.93 -8.84
C PHE A 103 -0.32 -14.54 -9.38
N VAL A 104 0.47 -15.13 -8.50
CA VAL A 104 1.72 -15.83 -8.84
C VAL A 104 1.48 -17.32 -9.05
N ASN A 105 0.81 -17.99 -8.10
CA ASN A 105 0.47 -19.42 -8.10
C ASN A 105 1.65 -20.35 -8.42
N LYS A 106 2.81 -20.11 -7.81
CA LYS A 106 4.03 -20.93 -7.98
C LYS A 106 4.66 -21.26 -6.62
N PRO A 107 5.19 -22.48 -6.43
CA PRO A 107 5.99 -22.79 -5.23
C PRO A 107 7.28 -21.98 -5.22
N VAL A 108 7.71 -21.57 -4.02
CA VAL A 108 8.94 -20.76 -3.80
C VAL A 108 10.13 -21.40 -4.50
N GLY A 109 10.33 -22.71 -4.37
CA GLY A 109 11.45 -23.45 -4.96
C GLY A 109 11.44 -23.54 -6.48
N SER A 110 10.33 -23.20 -7.16
CA SER A 110 10.28 -23.16 -8.63
C SER A 110 10.68 -21.81 -9.22
N LEU A 111 10.68 -20.75 -8.40
CA LEU A 111 10.93 -19.38 -8.84
C LEU A 111 12.44 -19.11 -8.87
N ARG A 112 12.90 -18.52 -9.97
CA ARG A 112 14.25 -17.95 -10.09
C ARG A 112 14.25 -16.46 -9.75
N LYS A 113 13.11 -15.81 -9.93
CA LYS A 113 12.93 -14.39 -9.64
C LYS A 113 11.49 -14.11 -9.25
N LEU A 114 11.31 -13.39 -8.15
CA LEU A 114 10.03 -12.82 -7.75
C LEU A 114 10.28 -11.42 -7.17
N THR A 115 9.92 -10.38 -7.93
CA THR A 115 10.13 -9.00 -7.51
C THR A 115 8.86 -8.18 -7.67
N ALA A 116 8.63 -7.24 -6.75
CA ALA A 116 7.59 -6.22 -6.85
C ALA A 116 8.24 -4.83 -6.91
N THR A 117 7.97 -4.07 -7.97
CA THR A 117 8.36 -2.65 -8.07
C THR A 117 7.20 -1.78 -7.63
N ILE A 118 7.48 -0.77 -6.82
CA ILE A 118 6.48 0.10 -6.19
C ILE A 118 6.89 1.56 -6.37
N SER A 119 5.91 2.41 -6.70
CA SER A 119 5.98 3.86 -6.58
C SER A 119 4.65 4.41 -6.10
N ALA A 120 4.65 5.21 -5.04
CA ALA A 120 3.43 5.73 -4.42
C ALA A 120 3.53 7.21 -4.01
N THR A 121 2.36 7.78 -3.72
CA THR A 121 2.20 9.07 -3.06
C THR A 121 1.34 8.87 -1.82
N THR A 122 1.82 9.31 -0.67
CA THR A 122 1.16 9.14 0.61
C THR A 122 0.99 10.49 1.32
N PRO A 123 -0.07 10.68 2.11
CA PRO A 123 -0.29 11.93 2.85
C PRO A 123 0.70 12.04 4.02
N SER A 124 0.82 13.22 4.62
CA SER A 124 1.67 13.42 5.81
C SER A 124 0.95 13.15 7.14
N ALA A 125 -0.39 13.11 7.13
CA ALA A 125 -1.24 12.96 8.31
C ALA A 125 -2.00 11.62 8.29
N GLY A 126 -2.77 11.34 9.35
CA GLY A 126 -3.60 10.15 9.50
C GLY A 126 -2.90 9.00 10.23
N ALA A 127 -3.56 7.83 10.22
CA ALA A 127 -3.05 6.56 10.71
C ALA A 127 -3.21 5.50 9.62
N TRP A 128 -2.09 5.08 9.03
CA TRP A 128 -2.04 4.19 7.87
C TRP A 128 -0.63 3.62 7.63
N GLU A 129 -0.60 2.60 6.79
CA GLU A 129 0.60 1.98 6.23
C GLU A 129 0.44 1.74 4.72
N SER A 130 1.54 1.87 4.00
CA SER A 130 1.72 1.52 2.59
C SER A 130 2.56 0.25 2.55
N THR A 131 1.96 -0.84 2.07
CA THR A 131 2.50 -2.18 2.30
C THR A 131 2.27 -3.11 1.12
N LEU A 132 3.19 -4.06 0.95
CA LEU A 132 2.86 -5.31 0.27
C LEU A 132 2.12 -6.23 1.25
N ASP A 133 1.16 -6.98 0.74
CA ASP A 133 0.54 -8.09 1.46
C ASP A 133 0.62 -9.35 0.57
N ILE A 134 1.38 -10.34 1.00
CA ILE A 134 1.71 -11.53 0.22
C ILE A 134 1.09 -12.74 0.91
N TRP A 135 0.23 -13.46 0.20
CA TRP A 135 -0.40 -14.66 0.73
C TRP A 135 0.24 -15.92 0.17
N ALA A 136 0.57 -16.85 1.06
CA ALA A 136 1.12 -18.15 0.70
C ALA A 136 0.33 -19.31 1.34
N ASP A 137 0.38 -20.44 0.65
CA ASP A 137 -0.21 -21.73 1.03
C ASP A 137 -1.69 -21.62 1.44
N ALA A 138 -2.55 -21.28 0.48
CA ALA A 138 -4.00 -21.10 0.72
C ALA A 138 -4.32 -20.16 1.90
N LYS A 139 -3.56 -19.06 1.98
CA LYS A 139 -3.66 -18.00 2.98
C LYS A 139 -3.31 -18.43 4.40
N GLN A 140 -2.57 -19.52 4.59
CA GLN A 140 -2.04 -19.89 5.92
C GLN A 140 -0.94 -18.92 6.39
N HIS A 141 -0.21 -18.32 5.44
CA HIS A 141 0.87 -17.37 5.72
C HIS A 141 0.60 -16.02 5.04
N GLU A 142 0.68 -14.96 5.84
CA GLU A 142 0.54 -13.56 5.44
C GLU A 142 1.89 -12.86 5.68
N ILE A 143 2.51 -12.36 4.61
CA ILE A 143 3.80 -11.68 4.68
C ILE A 143 3.57 -10.22 4.30
N MET A 144 3.64 -9.33 5.29
CA MET A 144 3.46 -7.90 5.09
C MET A 144 4.81 -7.20 5.00
N VAL A 145 4.98 -6.31 4.01
CA VAL A 145 6.21 -5.54 3.82
C VAL A 145 5.89 -4.05 3.82
N TRP A 146 6.01 -3.42 4.99
CA TRP A 146 5.63 -2.04 5.23
C TRP A 146 6.73 -1.08 4.73
N LEU A 147 6.44 -0.32 3.68
CA LEU A 147 7.40 0.56 3.00
C LEU A 147 7.38 1.98 3.58
N ASN A 148 6.19 2.51 3.82
CA ASN A 148 5.96 3.80 4.47
C ASN A 148 4.72 3.70 5.35
N TYR A 149 4.69 4.42 6.47
CA TYR A 149 3.64 4.27 7.48
C TYR A 149 3.76 5.40 8.50
N THR A 150 2.72 5.60 9.31
CA THR A 150 2.65 6.69 10.30
C THR A 150 3.15 6.31 11.68
N GLY A 151 3.28 5.01 11.97
CA GLY A 151 3.97 4.48 13.14
C GLY A 151 5.50 4.55 13.05
N THR A 152 6.17 3.73 13.85
CA THR A 152 7.65 3.65 13.91
C THR A 152 8.13 2.23 13.65
N SER A 153 9.33 2.07 13.10
CA SER A 153 9.92 0.76 12.81
C SER A 153 10.14 -0.11 14.04
N ASN A 154 10.13 0.49 15.24
CA ASN A 154 10.26 -0.19 16.52
C ASN A 154 8.89 -0.62 17.11
N GLY A 155 7.84 -0.66 16.28
CA GLY A 155 6.55 -1.26 16.66
C GLY A 155 5.67 -0.35 17.51
N CYS A 156 6.05 0.92 17.68
CA CYS A 156 5.26 1.95 18.35
C CYS A 156 4.52 2.85 17.35
N GLY A 157 3.59 3.65 17.84
CA GLY A 157 2.91 4.70 17.07
C GLY A 157 1.40 4.51 16.98
N ASN A 158 0.76 5.28 16.11
CA ASN A 158 -0.69 5.22 15.87
C ASN A 158 -1.10 3.98 15.05
N VAL A 159 -0.21 3.45 14.21
CA VAL A 159 -0.31 2.12 13.60
C VAL A 159 0.84 1.23 14.08
N LYS A 160 0.56 -0.07 14.25
CA LYS A 160 1.50 -1.05 14.80
C LYS A 160 1.29 -2.39 14.09
N PRO A 161 2.34 -3.18 13.82
CA PRO A 161 2.19 -4.48 13.17
C PRO A 161 1.50 -5.49 14.09
N ILE A 162 0.93 -6.54 13.49
CA ILE A 162 0.45 -7.72 14.21
C ILE A 162 1.66 -8.39 14.89
N SER A 163 1.54 -8.64 16.20
CA SER A 163 2.64 -9.17 17.02
C SER A 163 2.13 -10.02 18.19
N TYR A 164 2.87 -11.07 18.55
CA TYR A 164 2.68 -11.79 19.81
C TYR A 164 3.23 -11.03 21.02
N ASN A 165 4.30 -10.26 20.82
CA ASN A 165 5.07 -9.65 21.90
C ASN A 165 4.85 -8.14 21.94
N TRP A 166 4.56 -7.62 23.14
CA TRP A 166 4.24 -6.22 23.39
C TRP A 166 4.94 -5.74 24.66
N THR A 167 5.40 -4.49 24.63
CA THR A 167 5.86 -3.75 25.83
C THR A 167 4.67 -3.36 26.70
N ALA A 168 4.93 -2.97 27.95
CA ALA A 168 3.88 -2.46 28.85
C ALA A 168 3.23 -1.17 28.31
N GLU A 169 3.99 -0.40 27.52
CA GLU A 169 3.55 0.84 26.86
C GLU A 169 2.77 0.58 25.57
N GLY A 170 2.58 -0.68 25.17
CA GLY A 170 1.78 -1.06 24.01
C GLY A 170 2.51 -0.96 22.67
N CYS A 171 3.85 -0.90 22.65
CA CYS A 171 4.63 -1.10 21.43
C CYS A 171 4.87 -2.58 21.15
N ALA A 172 4.73 -2.99 19.88
CA ALA A 172 5.13 -4.32 19.44
C ALA A 172 6.64 -4.50 19.60
N ILE A 173 7.08 -5.70 19.99
CA ILE A 173 8.51 -6.03 20.15
C ILE A 173 8.95 -6.83 18.92
N PRO A 174 9.95 -6.37 18.15
CA PRO A 174 10.44 -7.10 16.99
C PRO A 174 11.10 -8.40 17.42
N LEU A 175 10.81 -9.49 16.71
CA LEU A 175 11.47 -10.77 16.94
C LEU A 175 12.87 -10.80 16.31
N TYR A 176 13.04 -10.11 15.17
CA TYR A 176 14.33 -9.89 14.53
C TYR A 176 14.50 -8.41 14.23
N SER A 177 15.66 -7.85 14.55
CA SER A 177 15.95 -6.42 14.34
C SER A 177 17.08 -6.22 13.34
N ASN A 178 17.01 -5.15 12.57
CA ASN A 178 18.03 -4.74 11.60
C ASN A 178 18.40 -5.83 10.57
N VAL A 179 17.40 -6.61 10.15
CA VAL A 179 17.57 -7.66 9.13
C VAL A 179 17.84 -7.00 7.78
N SER A 180 18.98 -7.31 7.15
CA SER A 180 19.33 -6.80 5.82
C SER A 180 18.86 -7.76 4.74
N LEU A 181 17.84 -7.35 4.00
CA LEU A 181 17.23 -8.11 2.89
C LEU A 181 16.73 -7.11 1.86
N SER A 182 16.72 -7.49 0.58
CA SER A 182 16.03 -6.74 -0.46
C SER A 182 16.54 -5.30 -0.58
N GLY A 183 17.87 -5.13 -0.49
CA GLY A 183 18.56 -3.84 -0.54
C GLY A 183 18.19 -2.87 0.60
N SER A 184 17.65 -3.37 1.72
CA SER A 184 17.02 -2.57 2.77
C SER A 184 17.25 -3.18 4.15
N THR A 185 16.80 -2.49 5.21
CA THR A 185 16.91 -2.96 6.58
C THR A 185 15.54 -2.97 7.26
N TRP A 186 15.19 -4.09 7.89
CA TRP A 186 13.85 -4.38 8.40
C TRP A 186 13.89 -4.77 9.88
N ASN A 187 12.86 -4.35 10.62
CA ASN A 187 12.48 -4.99 11.87
C ASN A 187 11.31 -5.94 11.58
N VAL A 188 11.40 -7.17 12.06
CA VAL A 188 10.47 -8.25 11.72
C VAL A 188 9.64 -8.61 12.95
N TYR A 189 8.33 -8.56 12.78
CA TYR A 189 7.32 -8.89 13.79
C TYR A 189 6.58 -10.14 13.38
N VAL A 190 6.15 -10.92 14.36
CA VAL A 190 5.43 -12.18 14.13
C VAL A 190 4.21 -12.22 15.04
N GLY A 191 3.06 -12.56 14.47
CA GLY A 191 1.80 -12.72 15.19
C GLY A 191 0.82 -13.60 14.41
N THR A 192 -0.47 -13.40 14.66
CA THR A 192 -1.53 -14.14 13.96
C THR A 192 -2.76 -13.28 13.74
N ASN A 193 -3.43 -13.52 12.60
CA ASN A 193 -4.75 -13.03 12.27
C ASN A 193 -5.72 -14.22 12.19
N GLY A 194 -6.30 -14.59 13.32
CA GLY A 194 -7.17 -15.76 13.44
C GLY A 194 -6.41 -17.07 13.24
N LYS A 195 -6.47 -17.62 12.01
CA LYS A 195 -5.81 -18.88 11.64
C LYS A 195 -4.53 -18.68 10.82
N ASN A 196 -4.26 -17.45 10.39
CA ASN A 196 -3.14 -17.14 9.51
C ASN A 196 -1.94 -16.71 10.36
N ALA A 197 -0.75 -17.21 10.05
CA ALA A 197 0.50 -16.70 10.64
C ALA A 197 0.92 -15.42 9.88
N VAL A 198 1.21 -14.36 10.62
CA VAL A 198 1.54 -13.04 10.05
C VAL A 198 2.99 -12.69 10.33
N TYR A 199 3.71 -12.29 9.28
CA TYR A 199 5.10 -11.85 9.33
C TYR A 199 5.20 -10.43 8.76
N SER A 200 5.39 -9.44 9.62
CA SER A 200 5.44 -8.03 9.21
C SER A 200 6.87 -7.51 9.20
N PHE A 201 7.38 -7.16 8.02
CA PHE A 201 8.67 -6.53 7.80
C PHE A 201 8.49 -5.02 7.74
N LEU A 202 8.90 -4.32 8.80
CA LEU A 202 8.84 -2.86 8.85
C LEU A 202 10.16 -2.26 8.42
N ARG A 203 10.15 -1.51 7.31
CA ARG A 203 11.34 -0.84 6.79
C ARG A 203 11.82 0.20 7.79
N THR A 204 13.10 0.16 8.15
CA THR A 204 13.70 1.12 9.10
C THR A 204 13.89 2.52 8.50
N ALA A 205 14.17 2.59 7.20
CA ALA A 205 14.20 3.82 6.43
C ALA A 205 13.04 3.84 5.41
N LYS A 206 11.95 4.54 5.75
CA LYS A 206 10.70 4.58 4.97
C LYS A 206 10.92 5.10 3.55
N THR A 207 10.17 4.58 2.60
CA THR A 207 10.21 5.01 1.19
C THR A 207 8.85 4.85 0.53
N ASN A 208 8.57 5.72 -0.45
CA ASN A 208 7.44 5.57 -1.35
C ASN A 208 7.83 4.97 -2.71
N GLN A 209 9.12 4.67 -2.94
CA GLN A 209 9.58 4.13 -4.21
C GLN A 209 10.72 3.13 -4.00
N THR A 210 10.53 1.90 -4.47
CA THR A 210 11.54 0.83 -4.34
C THR A 210 11.19 -0.38 -5.21
N THR A 211 12.11 -1.34 -5.29
CA THR A 211 11.84 -2.69 -5.77
C THR A 211 12.15 -3.65 -4.63
N ILE A 212 11.18 -4.49 -4.29
CA ILE A 212 11.31 -5.56 -3.30
C ILE A 212 11.57 -6.87 -4.04
N ASP A 213 12.72 -7.49 -3.79
CA ASP A 213 12.93 -8.92 -3.98
C ASP A 213 12.10 -9.69 -2.96
N VAL A 214 10.95 -10.19 -3.42
CA VAL A 214 10.00 -10.97 -2.63
C VAL A 214 10.53 -12.40 -2.44
N LEU A 215 11.25 -12.95 -3.43
CA LEU A 215 11.84 -14.28 -3.34
C LEU A 215 12.85 -14.36 -2.20
N GLU A 216 13.67 -13.32 -2.03
CA GLU A 216 14.62 -13.22 -0.91
C GLU A 216 13.91 -13.22 0.45
N ILE A 217 12.80 -12.48 0.58
CA ILE A 217 11.99 -12.44 1.81
C ILE A 217 11.38 -13.82 2.11
N MET A 218 10.80 -14.48 1.10
CA MET A 218 10.21 -15.82 1.25
C MET A 218 11.28 -16.86 1.66
N ASN A 219 12.46 -16.81 1.04
CA ASN A 219 13.58 -17.69 1.38
C ASN A 219 14.15 -17.40 2.78
N TYR A 220 14.14 -16.15 3.23
CA TYR A 220 14.52 -15.81 4.60
C TYR A 220 13.58 -16.48 5.62
N LEU A 221 12.26 -16.37 5.44
CA LEU A 221 11.29 -17.03 6.33
C LEU A 221 11.42 -18.56 6.29
N LYS A 222 11.64 -19.14 5.10
CA LYS A 222 11.93 -20.57 4.92
C LYS A 222 13.19 -20.99 5.69
N SER A 223 14.26 -20.19 5.65
CA SER A 223 15.51 -20.48 6.38
C SER A 223 15.35 -20.48 7.90
N LEU A 224 14.32 -19.79 8.41
CA LEU A 224 13.94 -19.76 9.82
C LEU A 224 12.94 -20.86 10.20
N ASN A 225 12.58 -21.75 9.27
CA ASN A 225 11.59 -22.82 9.43
C ASN A 225 10.18 -22.31 9.78
N TYR A 226 9.81 -21.11 9.31
CA TYR A 226 8.41 -20.65 9.43
C TYR A 226 7.46 -21.39 8.50
N PHE A 227 7.99 -21.87 7.37
CA PHE A 227 7.30 -22.72 6.41
C PHE A 227 8.32 -23.41 5.49
N ASP A 228 7.88 -24.47 4.82
CA ASP A 228 8.69 -25.22 3.85
C ASP A 228 8.58 -24.60 2.43
N ASP A 229 8.34 -25.42 1.40
CA ASP A 229 8.18 -24.95 0.03
C ASP A 229 6.73 -24.58 -0.28
N VAL A 230 6.29 -23.47 0.29
CA VAL A 230 4.92 -22.97 0.12
C VAL A 230 4.66 -22.46 -1.30
N VAL A 231 3.39 -22.52 -1.71
CA VAL A 231 2.91 -21.88 -2.94
C VAL A 231 2.65 -20.40 -2.65
N VAL A 232 3.32 -19.50 -3.35
CA VAL A 232 2.97 -18.07 -3.35
C VAL A 232 1.69 -17.91 -4.18
N GLY A 233 0.61 -17.48 -3.53
CA GLY A 233 -0.70 -17.29 -4.16
C GLY A 233 -0.78 -15.93 -4.83
N GLU A 234 -0.93 -14.88 -4.02
CA GLU A 234 -1.13 -13.52 -4.48
C GLU A 234 -0.13 -12.55 -3.84
N ILE A 235 0.29 -11.55 -4.61
CA ILE A 235 1.05 -10.38 -4.13
C ILE A 235 0.16 -9.17 -4.32
N GLN A 236 -0.18 -8.54 -3.20
CA GLN A 236 -0.99 -7.34 -3.16
C GLN A 236 -0.12 -6.14 -2.77
N TYR A 237 -0.50 -4.96 -3.24
CA TYR A 237 0.06 -3.70 -2.80
C TYR A 237 -1.04 -2.67 -2.60
N GLY A 238 -1.05 -2.04 -1.43
CA GLY A 238 -2.09 -1.07 -1.10
C GLY A 238 -1.77 -0.25 0.14
N PHE A 239 -2.84 0.27 0.73
CA PHE A 239 -2.77 1.12 1.91
C PHE A 239 -3.75 0.61 2.95
N GLU A 240 -3.28 0.12 4.10
CA GLU A 240 -4.18 -0.15 5.22
C GLU A 240 -4.44 1.17 5.95
N ILE A 241 -5.71 1.57 6.03
CA ILE A 241 -6.09 2.89 6.54
C ILE A 241 -6.88 2.70 7.83
N THR A 242 -6.30 3.17 8.94
CA THR A 242 -6.96 3.24 10.25
C THR A 242 -7.74 4.55 10.42
N SER A 243 -7.12 5.69 10.06
CA SER A 243 -7.79 6.99 10.06
C SER A 243 -7.22 7.95 9.00
N SER A 244 -8.11 8.77 8.43
CA SER A 244 -7.76 9.72 7.37
C SER A 244 -8.75 10.90 7.31
N VAL A 245 -9.04 11.47 8.49
CA VAL A 245 -10.04 12.52 8.69
C VAL A 245 -9.83 13.72 7.75
N GLY A 246 -10.91 14.15 7.11
CA GLY A 246 -10.92 15.23 6.13
C GLY A 246 -10.65 14.78 4.70
N GLY A 247 -10.57 13.47 4.45
CA GLY A 247 -10.33 12.89 3.13
C GLY A 247 -8.87 13.00 2.71
N LEU A 248 -8.07 11.99 3.03
CA LEU A 248 -6.68 11.91 2.57
C LEU A 248 -6.55 11.08 1.30
N SER A 249 -5.63 11.47 0.42
CA SER A 249 -5.37 10.79 -0.84
C SER A 249 -4.10 9.96 -0.81
N PHE A 250 -4.18 8.74 -1.35
CA PHE A 250 -3.10 7.77 -1.48
C PHE A 250 -3.06 7.31 -2.93
N GLY A 251 -1.88 7.30 -3.55
CA GLY A 251 -1.75 6.98 -4.97
C GLY A 251 -0.68 5.93 -5.22
N SER A 252 -0.90 5.08 -6.22
CA SER A 252 0.12 4.20 -6.79
C SER A 252 0.33 4.58 -8.25
N LYS A 253 1.61 4.73 -8.63
CA LYS A 253 2.05 5.15 -9.97
C LYS A 253 2.85 4.09 -10.72
N ASN A 254 3.26 3.03 -10.03
CA ASN A 254 3.92 1.89 -10.65
C ASN A 254 3.94 0.71 -9.67
N PHE A 255 2.97 -0.21 -9.77
CA PHE A 255 3.05 -1.51 -9.10
C PHE A 255 3.21 -2.63 -10.13
N ALA A 256 4.38 -3.24 -10.20
CA ALA A 256 4.67 -4.28 -11.18
C ALA A 256 5.32 -5.51 -10.55
N VAL A 257 4.77 -6.69 -10.84
CA VAL A 257 5.33 -7.97 -10.40
C VAL A 257 6.06 -8.65 -11.56
N THR A 258 7.25 -9.19 -11.27
CA THR A 258 7.97 -10.11 -12.17
C THR A 258 8.10 -11.45 -11.47
N ALA A 259 7.59 -12.51 -12.09
CA ALA A 259 7.59 -13.87 -11.55
C ALA A 259 8.09 -14.88 -12.59
N GLU A 260 9.39 -15.20 -12.54
CA GLU A 260 10.06 -16.13 -13.46
C GLU A 260 10.29 -17.47 -12.78
#